data_AF-A0A9E3ND93-F1
#
_entry.id   AF-A0A9E3ND93-F1
#
_cell.length_a   1.000
_cell.length_b   1.000
_cell.length_c   1.000
_cell.angle_alpha   90.00
_cell.angle_beta   90.00
_cell.angle_gamma   90.00
#
_symmetry.space_group_name_H-M   'P 1'
#
loop_
_entity.id
_entity.type
_entity.pdbx_description
1 polymer ?
#
loop_
_entity_poly.entity_id
_entity_poly.type
_entity_poly.pdbx_seq_one_letter_code
_entity_poly.pdbx_strand_id
1 'polypeptide(L)'
;IQLTSPDSQPNFYGFSPEPKPELIAWAKTPSPALALSKGLDRDRAVDESGNQIAIFGRVGSRPFLRSEMEKLFLNSRGVPWKVTDTPSFADWVPARAAGR
;
A
#
# COMPACT_ATOMS: atom_id res chain seq x y z
N ILE A 1 0.85 24.19 3.81
CA ILE A 1 1.42 24.34 2.45
C ILE A 1 1.25 23.01 1.73
N GLN A 2 0.75 23.01 0.50
CA GLN A 2 0.69 21.85 -0.40
C GLN A 2 1.78 22.06 -1.46
N LEU A 3 2.64 21.08 -1.72
CA LEU A 3 3.71 21.22 -2.72
C LEU A 3 3.31 20.62 -4.09
N THR A 4 2.43 19.63 -4.09
CA THR A 4 1.97 18.91 -5.28
C THR A 4 0.49 18.54 -5.14
N SER A 5 -0.32 18.73 -6.18
CA SER A 5 -1.70 18.27 -6.22
C SER A 5 -2.09 17.77 -7.62
N PRO A 6 -3.09 16.87 -7.74
CA PRO A 6 -3.58 16.42 -9.04
C PRO A 6 -4.11 17.58 -9.90
N ASP A 7 -4.72 18.58 -9.27
CA ASP A 7 -5.36 19.71 -9.94
C ASP A 7 -4.31 20.71 -10.48
N SER A 8 -3.18 20.88 -9.78
CA SER A 8 -2.13 21.83 -10.14
C SER A 8 -1.02 21.22 -11.01
N GLN A 9 -0.77 19.91 -10.91
CA GLN A 9 0.26 19.20 -11.67
C GLN A 9 -0.29 18.02 -12.48
N PRO A 10 -0.31 18.14 -13.82
CA PRO A 10 -0.36 16.97 -14.69
C PRO A 10 0.80 16.02 -14.35
N ASN A 11 0.53 14.72 -14.26
CA ASN A 11 1.51 13.69 -13.87
C ASN A 11 2.08 13.82 -12.45
N PHE A 12 1.30 14.29 -11.47
CA PHE A 12 1.79 14.36 -10.08
C PHE A 12 2.24 12.99 -9.50
N TYR A 13 1.74 11.88 -10.05
CA TYR A 13 2.17 10.51 -9.72
C TYR A 13 3.51 10.10 -10.35
N GLY A 14 4.11 10.94 -11.19
CA GLY A 14 5.38 10.66 -11.89
C GLY A 14 6.61 10.71 -10.98
N PHE A 15 7.75 10.30 -11.52
CA PHE A 15 9.03 10.42 -10.82
C PHE A 15 9.47 11.89 -10.81
N SER A 16 9.58 12.49 -9.61
CA SER A 16 10.00 13.89 -9.40
C SER A 16 9.10 14.94 -10.08
N PRO A 17 7.80 15.05 -9.69
CA PRO A 17 6.93 16.10 -10.20
C PRO A 17 7.46 17.48 -9.83
N GLU A 18 7.38 18.45 -10.75
CA GLU A 18 7.76 19.83 -10.48
C GLU A 18 6.89 20.40 -9.34
N PRO A 19 7.46 20.90 -8.23
CA PRO A 19 6.67 21.42 -7.11
C PRO A 19 6.00 22.74 -7.49
N LYS A 20 4.72 22.89 -7.11
CA LYS A 20 3.89 24.09 -7.25
C LYS A 20 3.28 24.41 -5.89
N PRO A 21 3.97 25.20 -5.05
CA PRO A 21 3.55 25.43 -3.67
C PRO A 21 2.25 26.25 -3.58
N GLU A 22 1.30 25.77 -2.79
CA GLU A 22 0.03 26.45 -2.50
C GLU A 22 -0.23 26.58 -1.00
N LEU A 23 -0.71 27.75 -0.58
CA LEU A 23 -1.12 27.98 0.82
C LEU A 23 -2.53 27.45 1.06
N ILE A 24 -2.62 26.19 1.49
CA ILE A 24 -3.89 25.53 1.79
C ILE A 24 -4.46 25.82 3.18
N ALA A 25 -3.62 26.27 4.12
CA ALA A 25 -4.01 26.55 5.51
C ALA A 25 -2.95 27.41 6.20
N TRP A 26 -3.36 28.20 7.19
CA TRP A 26 -2.49 29.02 8.02
C TRP A 26 -2.98 29.05 9.47
N ALA A 27 -2.07 29.26 10.41
CA ALA A 27 -2.36 29.46 11.82
C ALA A 27 -1.36 30.45 12.42
N LYS A 28 -1.83 31.34 13.30
CA LYS A 28 -0.95 32.27 14.01
C LYS A 28 -0.24 31.55 15.17
N THR A 29 1.07 31.71 15.27
CA THR A 29 1.89 31.16 16.36
C THR A 29 2.27 32.28 17.36
N PRO A 30 2.50 31.98 18.65
CA PRO A 30 2.96 32.98 19.62
C PRO A 30 4.36 33.54 19.32
N SER A 31 5.20 32.78 18.62
CA SER A 31 6.55 33.12 18.16
C SER A 31 6.79 32.57 16.75
N PRO A 32 7.85 33.00 16.02
CA PRO A 32 8.14 32.49 14.68
C PRO A 32 8.28 30.97 14.63
N ALA A 33 7.63 30.33 13.64
CA ALA A 33 7.75 28.90 13.37
C ALA A 33 9.00 28.66 12.50
N LEU A 34 10.07 28.16 13.10
CA LEU A 34 11.37 27.98 12.43
C LEU A 34 11.49 26.68 11.63
N ALA A 35 10.68 25.67 11.97
CA ALA A 35 10.66 24.38 11.31
C ALA A 35 9.24 23.79 11.33
N LEU A 36 8.94 22.95 10.33
CA LEU A 36 7.70 22.20 10.24
C LEU A 36 8.04 20.72 10.14
N SER A 37 7.55 19.92 11.08
CA SER A 37 7.59 18.46 10.96
C SER A 37 6.36 17.99 10.18
N LYS A 38 6.58 17.16 9.15
CA LYS A 38 5.50 16.43 8.49
C LYS A 38 5.48 15.00 9.01
N GLY A 39 4.27 14.48 9.30
CA GLY A 39 4.08 13.09 9.68
C GLY A 39 4.40 12.13 8.52
N LEU A 40 4.62 10.86 8.84
CA LEU A 40 4.80 9.82 7.81
C LEU A 40 3.51 9.64 7.02
N ASP A 41 3.57 9.89 5.71
CA ASP A 41 2.45 9.63 4.80
C ASP A 41 2.21 8.10 4.71
N ARG A 42 0.94 7.71 4.62
CA ARG A 42 0.53 6.30 4.47
C ARG A 42 -0.19 6.12 3.16
N ASP A 43 0.47 5.46 2.22
CA ASP A 43 -0.16 5.10 0.96
C ASP A 43 -0.95 3.81 1.11
N ARG A 44 -2.08 3.72 0.42
CA ARG A 44 -2.92 2.52 0.37
C ARG A 44 -2.95 2.03 -1.07
N ALA A 45 -2.48 0.80 -1.30
CA ALA A 45 -2.70 0.14 -2.59
C ALA A 45 -4.10 -0.44 -2.63
N VAL A 46 -4.72 -0.33 -3.80
CA VAL A 46 -6.02 -0.91 -4.13
C VAL A 46 -5.87 -1.86 -5.30
N ASP A 47 -6.70 -2.91 -5.34
CA ASP A 47 -6.84 -3.77 -6.52
C ASP A 47 -7.75 -3.13 -7.59
N GLU A 48 -7.93 -3.80 -8.73
CA GLU A 48 -8.77 -3.36 -9.84
C GLU A 48 -10.25 -3.23 -9.47
N SER A 49 -10.68 -3.85 -8.37
CA SER A 49 -12.04 -3.75 -7.83
C SER A 49 -12.19 -2.61 -6.81
N GLY A 50 -11.11 -1.88 -6.51
CA GLY A 50 -11.07 -0.81 -5.52
C GLY A 50 -10.93 -1.29 -4.07
N ASN A 51 -10.73 -2.60 -3.85
CA ASN A 51 -10.48 -3.12 -2.50
C ASN A 51 -9.05 -2.82 -2.09
N GLN A 52 -8.86 -2.46 -0.82
CA GLN A 52 -7.53 -2.18 -0.31
C GLN A 52 -6.73 -3.48 -0.12
N ILE A 53 -5.55 -3.55 -0.73
CA ILE A 53 -4.66 -4.72 -0.69
C ILE A 53 -3.39 -4.50 0.15
N ALA A 54 -2.93 -3.25 0.31
CA ALA A 54 -1.75 -2.96 1.13
C ALA A 54 -1.76 -1.55 1.74
N ILE A 55 -0.99 -1.37 2.81
CA ILE A 55 -0.70 -0.07 3.42
C ILE A 55 0.82 0.10 3.51
N PHE A 56 1.36 1.12 2.86
CA PHE A 56 2.77 1.49 2.93
C PHE A 56 3.02 2.47 4.08
N GLY A 57 4.26 2.51 4.57
CA GLY A 57 4.64 3.44 5.64
C GLY A 57 3.92 3.22 6.98
N ARG A 58 3.34 2.04 7.21
CA ARG A 58 2.71 1.74 8.50
C ARG A 58 3.78 1.61 9.59
N VAL A 59 3.68 2.44 10.63
CA VAL A 59 4.56 2.39 11.80
C VAL A 59 4.54 0.98 12.41
N GLY A 60 5.72 0.40 12.62
CA GLY A 60 5.88 -0.98 13.11
C GLY A 60 5.82 -2.06 12.03
N SER A 61 5.58 -1.71 10.77
CA SER A 61 5.85 -2.63 9.66
C SER A 61 7.36 -2.77 9.48
N ARG A 62 7.84 -4.01 9.48
CA ARG A 62 9.21 -4.38 9.12
C ARG A 62 9.17 -5.45 8.02
N PRO A 63 10.25 -5.65 7.26
CA PRO A 63 10.39 -6.84 6.43
C PRO A 63 10.16 -8.12 7.25
N PHE A 64 9.56 -9.13 6.62
CA PHE A 64 9.41 -10.44 7.27
C PHE A 64 10.77 -11.09 7.51
N LEU A 65 10.88 -11.80 8.63
CA LEU A 65 11.96 -12.73 8.88
C LEU A 65 11.75 -13.99 8.03
N ARG A 66 12.82 -14.73 7.80
CA ARG A 66 12.77 -15.98 7.03
C ARG A 66 11.67 -16.93 7.50
N SER A 67 11.56 -17.16 8.81
CA SER A 67 10.55 -18.04 9.41
C SER A 67 9.11 -17.56 9.23
N GLU A 68 8.90 -16.26 9.00
CA GLU A 68 7.59 -15.69 8.70
C GLU A 68 7.27 -15.86 7.20
N MET A 69 8.26 -15.59 6.34
CA MET A 69 8.11 -15.78 4.89
C MET A 69 7.86 -17.25 4.55
N GLU A 70 8.57 -18.18 5.19
CA GLU A 70 8.45 -19.62 4.95
C GLU A 70 7.03 -20.15 5.19
N LYS A 71 6.23 -19.51 6.05
CA LYS A 71 4.81 -19.85 6.25
C LYS A 71 3.92 -19.50 5.06
N LEU A 72 4.35 -18.58 4.20
CA LEU A 72 3.59 -18.14 3.03
C LEU A 72 3.86 -19.02 1.81
N PHE A 73 5.06 -19.59 1.69
CA PHE A 73 5.48 -20.30 0.48
C PHE A 73 5.90 -21.75 0.70
N LEU A 74 6.08 -22.25 1.93
CA LEU A 74 6.33 -23.67 2.18
C LEU A 74 5.04 -24.40 2.57
N ASN A 75 4.93 -25.67 2.16
CA ASN A 75 3.88 -26.57 2.62
C ASN A 75 4.20 -27.18 4.00
N SER A 76 3.31 -28.02 4.52
CA SER A 76 3.49 -28.70 5.82
C SER A 76 4.73 -29.60 5.92
N ARG A 77 5.35 -29.94 4.78
CA ARG A 77 6.59 -30.73 4.68
C ARG A 77 7.85 -29.85 4.50
N GLY A 78 7.72 -28.53 4.57
CA GLY A 78 8.84 -27.59 4.38
C GLY A 78 9.31 -27.47 2.93
N VAL A 79 8.50 -27.88 1.95
CA VAL A 79 8.82 -27.80 0.52
C VAL A 79 8.07 -26.62 -0.10
N PRO A 80 8.70 -25.83 -1.01
CA PRO A 80 8.01 -24.75 -1.71
C PRO A 80 6.72 -25.23 -2.36
N TRP A 81 5.63 -24.52 -2.06
CA TRP A 81 4.34 -24.69 -2.71
C TRP A 81 4.47 -24.26 -4.18
N LYS A 82 4.06 -25.13 -5.09
CA LYS A 82 4.07 -24.89 -6.53
C LYS A 82 2.66 -25.07 -7.07
N VAL A 83 2.33 -24.29 -8.09
CA VAL A 83 1.08 -24.40 -8.84
C VAL A 83 1.39 -24.69 -10.30
N THR A 84 0.49 -25.40 -10.97
CA THR A 84 0.57 -25.66 -12.41
C THR A 84 -0.36 -24.69 -13.10
N ASP A 85 0.14 -24.00 -14.13
CA ASP A 85 -0.63 -23.02 -14.89
C ASP A 85 -1.70 -23.68 -15.80
N THR A 86 -1.58 -24.99 -16.05
CA THR A 86 -2.60 -25.77 -16.75
C THR A 86 -3.79 -26.05 -15.83
N PRO A 87 -4.99 -25.54 -16.13
CA PRO A 87 -6.17 -25.79 -15.30
C PRO A 87 -6.57 -27.27 -15.34
N SER A 88 -6.97 -27.79 -14.19
CA SER A 88 -7.43 -29.18 -14.03
C SER A 88 -8.62 -29.22 -13.07
N PHE A 89 -9.57 -30.12 -13.34
CA PHE A 89 -10.67 -30.38 -12.41
C PHE A 89 -10.23 -31.08 -11.11
N ALA A 90 -8.98 -31.57 -11.03
CA ALA A 90 -8.44 -32.20 -9.83
C ALA A 90 -8.39 -31.25 -8.62
N ASP A 91 -8.17 -29.95 -8.87
CA ASP A 91 -8.07 -28.91 -7.84
C ASP A 91 -9.34 -28.04 -7.76
N TRP A 92 -10.44 -28.48 -8.39
CA TRP A 92 -11.68 -27.70 -8.44
C TRP A 92 -12.36 -27.64 -7.07
N VAL A 93 -12.52 -26.43 -6.54
CA VAL A 93 -13.32 -26.18 -5.34
C VAL A 93 -14.68 -25.62 -5.77
N PRO A 94 -15.79 -26.37 -5.61
CA PRO A 94 -17.10 -25.86 -5.97
C PRO A 94 -17.45 -24.65 -5.10
N ALA A 95 -18.16 -23.68 -5.68
CA ALA A 95 -18.70 -22.56 -4.93
C ALA A 95 -19.50 -23.10 -3.73
N ARG A 96 -19.15 -22.71 -2.51
CA ARG A 96 -19.99 -23.00 -1.34
C ARG A 96 -21.35 -22.38 -1.59
N ALA A 97 -22.40 -23.20 -1.64
CA ALA A 97 -23.75 -22.70 -1.63
C ALA A 97 -23.90 -21.80 -0.41
N ALA A 98 -24.23 -20.53 -0.63
CA ALA A 98 -24.58 -19.63 0.46
C ALA A 98 -25.77 -20.27 1.19
N GLY A 99 -25.55 -20.71 2.43
CA GLY A 99 -26.64 -21.19 3.28
C GLY A 99 -27.68 -20.06 3.37
N ARG A 100 -28.91 -20.38 2.97
CA ARG A 100 -30.07 -19.54 3.24
C ARG A 100 -30.43 -19.60 4.71
#